data_AF-A0A3D5R046-F1
#
_entry.id   AF-A0A3D5R046-F1
#
_cell.length_a   1.000
_cell.length_b   1.000
_cell.length_c   1.000
_cell.angle_alpha   90.00
_cell.angle_beta   90.00
_cell.angle_gamma   90.00
#
_symmetry.space_group_name_H-M   'P 1'
#
loop_
_entity.id
_entity.type
_entity.pdbx_description
1 polymer ?
#
loop_
_entity_poly.entity_id
_entity_poly.type
_entity_poly.pdbx_seq_one_letter_code
_entity_poly.pdbx_strand_id
1 'polypeptide(L)'
;MTLAVPADRFKALSLALLLVMIVSGLAGVLLLACWWICCRLLGLWFEKRAGGVTGDLLGGCCEVIETGVLIACAACGNILARLVPAGIVPI
;
A
#
# COMPACT_ATOMS: atom_id res chain seq x y z
N MET A 1 -3.10 19.46 16.96
CA MET A 1 -3.39 18.75 15.70
C MET A 1 -2.81 19.59 14.56
N THR A 2 -1.54 19.36 14.22
CA THR A 2 -0.82 20.14 13.21
C THR A 2 -1.36 19.77 11.84
N LEU A 3 -1.99 20.73 11.17
CA LEU A 3 -2.51 20.57 9.81
C LEU A 3 -1.31 20.36 8.87
N ALA A 4 -1.08 19.11 8.44
CA ALA A 4 -0.01 18.79 7.50
C ALA A 4 -0.19 19.61 6.21
N VAL A 5 0.82 20.43 5.88
CA VAL A 5 0.83 21.30 4.71
C VAL A 5 0.82 20.40 3.46
N PRO A 6 0.06 20.71 2.40
CA PRO A 6 -0.05 19.84 1.22
C PRO A 6 1.32 19.46 0.60
N ALA A 7 2.34 20.29 0.77
CA ALA A 7 3.72 20.01 0.36
C ALA A 7 4.35 18.81 1.10
N ASP A 8 4.01 18.58 2.37
CA ASP A 8 4.58 17.50 3.18
C ASP A 8 4.04 16.13 2.74
N ARG A 9 2.79 16.09 2.27
CA ARG A 9 2.16 14.88 1.72
C ARG A 9 2.83 14.44 0.43
N PHE A 10 3.20 15.40 -0.42
CA PHE A 10 3.89 15.13 -1.68
C PHE A 10 5.31 14.61 -1.43
N LYS A 11 6.04 15.20 -0.47
CA LYS A 11 7.36 14.72 -0.05
C LYS A 11 7.31 13.30 0.51
N ALA A 12 6.31 13.00 1.35
CA ALA A 12 6.13 11.66 1.92
C ALA A 12 5.83 10.62 0.82
N LEU A 13 4.99 10.95 -0.16
CA LEU A 13 4.70 10.07 -1.29
C LEU A 13 5.94 9.82 -2.15
N SER A 14 6.69 10.87 -2.50
CA SER A 14 7.91 10.75 -3.30
C SER A 14 8.99 9.91 -2.61
N LEU A 15 9.16 10.10 -1.29
CA LEU A 15 10.09 9.30 -0.50
C LEU A 15 9.65 7.84 -0.42
N ALA A 16 8.35 7.58 -0.22
CA ALA A 16 7.81 6.22 -0.21
C ALA A 16 8.02 5.51 -1.55
N LEU A 17 7.75 6.19 -2.68
CA LEU A 17 7.99 5.66 -4.03
C LEU A 17 9.48 5.35 -4.26
N LEU A 18 10.38 6.23 -3.81
CA LEU A 18 11.82 6.02 -3.93
C LEU A 18 12.30 4.81 -3.12
N LEU A 19 11.86 4.70 -1.86
CA LEU A 19 12.22 3.56 -0.99
C LEU A 19 11.69 2.24 -1.55
N VAL A 20 10.45 2.23 -2.05
CA VAL A 20 9.86 1.05 -2.67
C VAL A 20 10.61 0.64 -3.95
N MET A 21 11.00 1.61 -4.80
CA MET A 21 11.82 1.34 -5.98
C MET A 21 13.17 0.72 -5.60
N ILE A 22 13.84 1.22 -4.57
CA ILE A 22 15.15 0.73 -4.14
C ILE A 22 15.04 -0.71 -3.61
N VAL A 23 14.02 -1.01 -2.82
CA VAL A 23 13.89 -2.31 -2.12
C VAL A 23 13.28 -3.40 -3.01
N SER A 24 12.33 -3.04 -3.87
CA SER A 24 11.47 -4.01 -4.56
C SER A 24 11.27 -3.74 -6.06
N GLY A 25 11.97 -2.73 -6.60
CA GLY A 25 11.94 -2.40 -8.03
C GLY A 25 10.56 -1.99 -8.55
N LEU A 26 10.33 -2.21 -9.84
CA LEU A 26 9.10 -1.81 -10.52
C LEU A 26 7.85 -2.53 -9.98
N ALA A 27 8.00 -3.78 -9.54
CA ALA A 27 6.91 -4.56 -8.95
C ALA A 27 6.37 -3.92 -7.66
N GLY A 28 7.26 -3.41 -6.81
CA GLY A 28 6.88 -2.68 -5.60
C GLY A 28 6.09 -1.41 -5.92
N VAL A 29 6.50 -0.67 -6.96
CA VAL A 29 5.79 0.55 -7.39
C VAL A 29 4.40 0.24 -7.91
N LEU A 30 4.25 -0.82 -8.70
CA LEU A 30 2.94 -1.26 -9.20
C LEU A 30 2.01 -1.68 -8.05
N LEU A 31 2.54 -2.39 -7.06
CA LEU A 31 1.81 -2.73 -5.84
C LEU A 31 1.36 -1.47 -5.11
N LEU A 32 2.27 -0.52 -4.86
CA LEU A 32 1.95 0.74 -4.17
C LEU A 32 0.90 1.55 -4.94
N ALA A 33 1.01 1.65 -6.26
CA ALA A 33 0.06 2.37 -7.11
C ALA A 33 -1.32 1.71 -7.12
N CYS A 34 -1.39 0.38 -7.29
CA CYS A 34 -2.63 -0.38 -7.24
C CYS A 34 -3.35 -0.17 -5.89
N TRP A 35 -2.57 -0.21 -4.82
CA TRP A 35 -3.10 -0.10 -3.47
C TRP A 35 -3.53 1.32 -3.09
N TRP A 36 -2.80 2.33 -3.56
CA TRP A 36 -3.20 3.73 -3.46
C TRP A 36 -4.54 4.01 -4.17
N ILE A 37 -4.76 3.40 -5.35
CA ILE A 37 -6.02 3.50 -6.07
C ILE A 37 -7.15 2.86 -5.24
N CYS A 38 -6.93 1.69 -4.64
CA CYS A 38 -7.89 1.07 -3.73
C CYS A 38 -8.25 1.97 -2.55
N CYS A 39 -7.26 2.61 -1.89
CA CYS A 39 -7.52 3.61 -0.83
C CYS A 39 -8.45 4.72 -1.32
N ARG A 40 -8.17 5.26 -2.51
CA ARG A 40 -8.94 6.40 -3.06
C ARG A 40 -10.36 5.99 -3.41
N LEU A 41 -10.56 4.81 -3.99
CA LEU A 41 -11.88 4.28 -4.32
C LEU A 41 -12.71 4.00 -3.05
N LEU A 42 -12.09 3.43 -2.02
CA LEU A 42 -12.73 3.24 -0.71
C LEU A 42 -13.13 4.58 -0.08
N GLY A 43 -12.22 5.57 -0.10
CA GLY A 43 -12.52 6.92 0.37
C GLY A 43 -13.72 7.55 -0.35
N LEU A 44 -13.78 7.43 -1.68
CA LEU A 44 -14.92 7.91 -2.48
C LEU A 44 -16.22 7.13 -2.19
N TRP A 45 -16.13 5.83 -1.92
CA TRP A 45 -17.29 5.01 -1.56
C TRP A 45 -17.87 5.42 -0.21
N PHE A 46 -17.00 5.71 0.76
CA PHE A 46 -17.41 6.21 2.08
C PHE A 46 -17.97 7.63 2.02
N GLU A 47 -17.35 8.51 1.22
CA GLU A 47 -17.90 9.85 0.96
C GLU A 47 -19.34 9.78 0.42
N LYS A 48 -19.58 8.87 -0.54
CA LYS A 48 -20.91 8.66 -1.14
C LYS A 48 -21.92 8.00 -0.20
N ARG A 49 -21.49 7.13 0.71
CA ARG A 49 -22.41 6.27 1.49
C ARG A 49 -22.59 6.69 2.96
N ALA A 50 -21.58 7.32 3.55
CA ALA A 50 -21.58 7.74 4.95
C ALA A 50 -21.74 9.27 5.12
N GLY A 51 -21.82 10.03 4.01
CA GLY A 51 -22.00 11.48 4.04
C GLY A 51 -20.75 12.27 4.46
N GLY A 52 -19.59 11.61 4.50
CA GLY A 52 -18.31 12.23 4.82
C GLY A 52 -17.20 11.21 5.05
N VAL A 53 -15.97 11.69 4.97
CA VAL A 53 -14.76 10.91 5.24
C VAL A 53 -14.16 11.40 6.55
N THR A 54 -14.46 10.70 7.65
CA THR A 54 -13.80 10.95 8.95
C THR A 54 -12.39 10.36 8.96
N GLY A 55 -11.49 10.96 9.75
CA GLY A 55 -10.12 10.48 9.91
C GLY A 55 -10.04 9.03 10.42
N ASP A 56 -10.99 8.63 11.25
CA ASP A 56 -11.13 7.26 11.76
C ASP A 56 -11.41 6.24 10.66
N LEU A 57 -12.27 6.63 9.70
CA LEU A 57 -12.58 5.83 8.53
C LEU A 57 -11.40 5.69 7.58
N LEU A 58 -10.64 6.77 7.36
CA LEU A 58 -9.40 6.70 6.58
C LEU A 58 -8.34 5.84 7.28
N GLY A 59 -8.24 5.93 8.61
CA GLY A 59 -7.36 5.10 9.43
C GLY A 59 -7.68 3.62 9.28
N GLY A 60 -8.93 3.23 9.53
CA GLY A 60 -9.38 1.84 9.37
C GLY A 60 -9.26 1.33 7.93
N CYS A 61 -9.52 2.19 6.93
CA CYS A 61 -9.26 1.83 5.53
C CYS A 61 -7.79 1.51 5.32
N CYS A 62 -6.88 2.34 5.81
CA CYS A 62 -5.43 2.13 5.71
C CYS A 62 -4.99 0.83 6.38
N GLU A 63 -5.53 0.48 7.55
CA GLU A 63 -5.21 -0.79 8.23
C GLU A 63 -5.67 -2.02 7.43
N VAL A 64 -6.91 -2.01 6.90
CA VAL A 64 -7.43 -3.07 6.01
C VAL A 64 -6.53 -3.22 4.80
N ILE A 65 -6.09 -2.08 4.28
CA ILE A 65 -5.22 -1.97 3.13
C ILE A 65 -3.83 -2.55 3.46
N GLU A 66 -3.19 -2.13 4.53
CA GLU A 66 -1.90 -2.68 4.95
C GLU A 66 -1.98 -4.20 5.17
N THR A 67 -3.05 -4.67 5.83
CA THR A 67 -3.30 -6.10 6.05
C THR A 67 -3.45 -6.86 4.72
N GLY A 68 -4.17 -6.30 3.76
CA GLY A 68 -4.36 -6.90 2.44
C GLY A 68 -3.06 -7.03 1.65
N VAL A 69 -2.17 -6.02 1.70
CA VAL A 69 -0.83 -6.10 1.08
C VAL A 69 -0.01 -7.20 1.73
N LEU A 70 -0.01 -7.27 3.06
CA LEU A 70 0.73 -8.31 3.78
C LEU A 70 0.25 -9.72 3.43
N ILE A 71 -1.07 -9.91 3.32
CA ILE A 71 -1.66 -11.19 2.88
C ILE A 71 -1.26 -11.51 1.44
N ALA A 72 -1.31 -10.53 0.53
CA ALA A 72 -0.92 -10.74 -0.86
C ALA A 72 0.58 -11.09 -0.99
N CYS A 73 1.44 -10.40 -0.25
CA CYS A 73 2.86 -10.69 -0.18
C CYS A 73 3.14 -12.08 0.41
N ALA A 74 2.44 -12.47 1.48
CA ALA A 74 2.57 -13.80 2.07
C ALA A 74 2.10 -14.91 1.11
N ALA A 75 0.98 -14.69 0.41
CA ALA A 75 0.47 -15.62 -0.59
C ALA A 75 1.43 -15.76 -1.78
N CYS A 76 1.92 -14.65 -2.34
CA CYS A 76 2.92 -14.66 -3.42
C CYS A 76 4.24 -15.30 -2.98
N GLY A 77 4.73 -14.99 -1.77
CA GLY A 77 5.93 -15.62 -1.22
C GLY A 77 5.77 -17.13 -1.06
N ASN A 78 4.60 -17.59 -0.60
CA ASN A 78 4.30 -19.02 -0.47
C ASN A 78 4.17 -19.71 -1.83
N ILE A 79 3.57 -19.05 -2.83
CA ILE A 79 3.50 -19.57 -4.20
C ILE A 79 4.90 -19.65 -4.81
N LEU A 80 5.73 -18.61 -4.64
CA LEU A 80 7.12 -18.61 -5.11
C LEU A 80 7.97 -19.69 -4.43
N ALA A 81 7.81 -19.88 -3.12
CA ALA A 81 8.47 -20.94 -2.36
C ALA A 81 8.02 -22.36 -2.79
N ARG A 82 6.79 -22.51 -3.28
CA ARG A 82 6.30 -23.78 -3.85
C ARG A 82 6.75 -24.01 -5.29
N LEU A 83 6.92 -22.94 -6.07
CA LEU A 83 7.40 -22.99 -7.46
C LEU A 83 8.92 -23.12 -7.57
N VAL A 84 9.67 -22.67 -6.55
CA VAL A 84 11.10 -22.88 -6.41
C VAL A 84 11.33 -23.93 -5.31
N PRO A 85 11.19 -25.24 -5.61
CA PRO A 85 11.55 -26.27 -4.65
C PRO A 85 13.06 -26.26 -4.49
N ALA A 86 13.51 -25.70 -3.36
CA ALA A 86 14.83 -25.85 -2.76
C ALA A 86 16.04 -25.88 -3.72
N GLY A 87 16.70 -24.73 -3.88
CA GLY A 87 18.09 -24.72 -4.30
C GLY A 87 18.53 -23.41 -4.95
N ILE A 88 19.07 -22.51 -4.13
CA ILE A 88 19.82 -21.30 -4.52
C ILE A 88 18.94 -20.08 -4.85
N VAL A 89 18.78 -19.19 -3.87
CA VAL A 89 18.89 -17.75 -4.13
C VAL A 89 19.78 -17.18 -3.01
N PRO A 90 20.96 -16.63 -3.33
CA PRO A 90 21.72 -15.85 -2.38
C PRO A 90 20.99 -14.52 -2.17
N ILE A 91 20.75 -14.18 -0.89
CA ILE A 91 20.62 -12.79 -0.46
C ILE A 91 21.86 -11.99 -0.85
#